data_AF-A0A965RMX1-F1
#
_entry.id   AF-A0A965RMX1-F1
#
_cell.length_a   1.000
_cell.length_b   1.000
_cell.length_c   1.000
_cell.angle_alpha   90.00
_cell.angle_beta   90.00
_cell.angle_gamma   90.00
#
_symmetry.space_group_name_H-M   'P 1'
#
loop_
_entity.id
_entity.type
_entity.pdbx_description
1 polymer ?
#
loop_
_entity_poly.entity_id
_entity_poly.type
_entity_poly.pdbx_seq_one_letter_code
_entity_poly.pdbx_strand_id
1 'polypeptide(L)'
;MSASDHGQNTAYFLGVEGEQTGPFSEADLRSQISQGTLSPDTLIWWEGQSDWQRIGDISKFKSLFESPVQPAPSKAPMVRTTPELEEYTVGGSHPTLDWIATFARTGKEPTPIYDSKESYFKHEKAIPVKSAVLALAVCLVGFGVWAVFKFSATSERKTTKKQAVPKDQALQKRRQLLAQATSQLLLNPTTSIQQLNDLINQNSKDNEGKEAAEVLLNYYRQNKQLESAGDLLSKLERYSEAAKAYSSDPKLVAKTEPALFKAFQGTTGKDSADFLLEDIRLLIKPLDKLDVAKERIALFEKTFPGLTHPFSYYQIPMDQQITNIFTRLSSAFVGMLTKHISEEFPQITLASRPLVEIKRNSAGGLRIIGRYSGDLILRTDRMKGIFFLYWLVDNQWLLVDTNLTTDRQRFAAATRKKYESVVLQPGQMLSFLEGQFRQLYPNQGLHELVSAGDR
;
A
#
# COMPACT_ATOMS: atom_id res chain seq x y z
N MET A 1 -43.71 -18.77 34.11
CA MET A 1 -42.60 -18.09 33.40
C MET A 1 -42.28 -18.94 32.18
N SER A 2 -42.73 -18.50 31.00
CA SER A 2 -42.54 -19.25 29.75
C SER A 2 -41.71 -18.44 28.77
N ALA A 3 -40.59 -19.06 28.40
CA ALA A 3 -39.84 -18.99 27.14
C ALA A 3 -40.17 -17.88 26.14
N SER A 4 -39.48 -16.74 26.26
CA SER A 4 -39.09 -15.90 25.12
C SER A 4 -38.00 -14.94 25.59
N ASP A 5 -36.73 -15.19 25.22
CA ASP A 5 -35.67 -14.20 24.91
C ASP A 5 -34.24 -14.77 25.06
N HIS A 6 -33.83 -15.65 24.14
CA HIS A 6 -32.42 -16.02 23.96
C HIS A 6 -32.01 -15.76 22.50
N GLY A 7 -32.25 -14.52 22.06
CA GLY A 7 -32.02 -14.09 20.67
C GLY A 7 -30.73 -13.33 20.42
N GLN A 8 -29.90 -13.02 21.42
CA GLN A 8 -28.66 -12.28 21.21
C GLN A 8 -27.59 -12.76 22.21
N ASN A 9 -26.50 -13.30 21.68
CA ASN A 9 -25.24 -13.64 22.37
C ASN A 9 -25.11 -15.04 23.04
N THR A 10 -25.70 -16.09 22.47
CA THR A 10 -25.31 -17.47 22.84
C THR A 10 -23.96 -17.81 22.23
N ALA A 11 -22.96 -18.05 23.07
CA ALA A 11 -21.64 -18.53 22.69
C ALA A 11 -21.67 -20.03 22.39
N TYR A 12 -21.17 -20.43 21.22
CA TYR A 12 -21.07 -21.82 20.80
C TYR A 12 -19.62 -22.32 20.86
N PHE A 13 -19.43 -23.57 21.24
CA PHE A 13 -18.14 -24.23 21.28
C PHE A 13 -18.17 -25.47 20.38
N LEU A 14 -17.07 -25.76 19.69
CA LEU A 14 -16.93 -26.89 18.78
C LEU A 14 -15.87 -27.87 19.28
N GLY A 15 -16.17 -29.17 19.24
CA GLY A 15 -15.23 -30.24 19.50
C GLY A 15 -14.58 -30.69 18.19
N VAL A 16 -13.34 -30.27 17.95
CA VAL A 16 -12.56 -30.60 16.75
C VAL A 16 -11.29 -31.33 17.19
N GLU A 17 -11.07 -32.54 16.68
CA GLU A 17 -9.91 -33.40 17.03
C GLU A 17 -9.76 -33.70 18.54
N GLY A 18 -10.85 -33.62 19.31
CA GLY A 18 -10.86 -33.88 20.76
C GLY A 18 -10.60 -32.64 21.62
N GLU A 19 -10.37 -31.48 21.01
CA GLU A 19 -10.24 -30.19 21.71
C GLU A 19 -11.48 -29.31 21.51
N GLN A 20 -11.84 -28.59 22.58
CA GLN A 20 -12.90 -27.59 22.56
C GLN A 20 -12.35 -26.27 22.01
N THR A 21 -12.97 -25.78 20.94
CA THR A 21 -12.66 -24.51 20.28
C THR A 21 -13.86 -23.57 20.37
N GLY A 22 -13.62 -22.27 20.56
CA GLY A 22 -14.68 -21.26 20.74
C GLY A 22 -14.37 -20.29 21.89
N PRO A 23 -15.24 -19.32 22.19
CA PRO A 23 -16.63 -19.23 21.73
C PRO A 23 -16.78 -18.67 20.31
N PHE A 24 -17.71 -19.23 19.56
CA PHE A 24 -18.13 -18.81 18.22
C PHE A 24 -19.54 -18.23 18.26
N SER A 25 -19.82 -17.26 17.40
CA SER A 25 -21.18 -16.79 17.16
C SER A 25 -21.91 -17.73 16.18
N GLU A 26 -23.24 -17.65 16.12
CA GLU A 26 -24.00 -18.40 15.11
C GLU A 26 -23.58 -18.03 13.67
N ALA A 27 -23.22 -16.77 13.43
CA ALA A 27 -22.77 -16.29 12.13
C ALA A 27 -21.43 -16.93 11.71
N ASP A 28 -20.50 -17.09 12.66
CA ASP A 28 -19.21 -17.76 12.42
C ASP A 28 -19.43 -19.22 12.04
N LEU A 29 -20.32 -19.92 12.76
CA LEU A 29 -20.65 -21.31 12.46
C LEU A 29 -21.27 -21.47 11.07
N ARG A 30 -22.22 -20.60 10.69
CA ARG A 30 -22.83 -20.60 9.34
C ARG A 30 -21.77 -20.37 8.25
N SER A 31 -20.84 -19.44 8.48
CA SER A 31 -19.73 -19.19 7.56
C SER A 31 -18.85 -20.42 7.40
N GLN A 32 -18.44 -21.06 8.50
CA GLN A 32 -17.57 -22.24 8.45
C GLN A 32 -18.27 -23.48 7.85
N ILE A 33 -19.59 -23.63 8.02
CA ILE A 33 -20.38 -24.67 7.34
C ILE A 33 -20.39 -24.41 5.82
N SER A 34 -20.64 -23.16 5.39
CA SER A 34 -20.65 -22.81 3.96
C SER A 34 -19.29 -22.97 3.28
N GLN A 35 -18.20 -22.81 4.04
CA GLN A 35 -16.82 -23.00 3.58
C GLN A 35 -16.39 -24.48 3.57
N GLY A 36 -17.26 -25.40 4.01
CA GLY A 36 -16.96 -26.83 4.11
C GLY A 36 -15.94 -27.19 5.18
N THR A 37 -15.64 -26.27 6.10
CA THR A 37 -14.69 -26.47 7.19
C THR A 37 -15.30 -27.28 8.34
N LEU A 38 -16.61 -27.16 8.55
CA LEU A 38 -17.36 -27.99 9.50
C LEU A 38 -18.09 -29.11 8.78
N SER A 39 -18.00 -30.32 9.32
CA SER A 39 -18.79 -31.48 8.87
C SER A 39 -20.06 -31.62 9.73
N PRO A 40 -21.11 -32.30 9.25
CA PRO A 40 -22.32 -32.57 10.04
C PRO A 40 -22.04 -33.31 11.36
N ASP A 41 -20.96 -34.10 11.40
CA ASP A 41 -20.54 -34.86 12.57
C ASP A 41 -19.77 -34.05 13.61
N THR A 42 -19.46 -32.78 13.32
CA THR A 42 -18.72 -31.91 14.25
C THR A 42 -19.53 -31.70 15.52
N LEU A 43 -18.91 -31.92 16.68
CA LEU A 43 -19.57 -31.73 17.97
C LEU A 43 -19.66 -30.25 18.30
N ILE A 44 -20.81 -29.84 18.84
CA ILE A 44 -21.10 -28.48 19.27
C ILE A 44 -21.76 -28.50 20.65
N TRP A 45 -21.39 -27.54 21.49
CA TRP A 45 -21.97 -27.31 22.81
C TRP A 45 -22.23 -25.83 23.01
N TRP A 46 -23.27 -25.50 23.76
CA TRP A 46 -23.55 -24.13 24.21
C TRP A 46 -24.24 -24.16 25.57
N GLU A 47 -24.22 -23.02 26.24
CA GLU A 47 -24.79 -22.86 27.57
C GLU A 47 -26.29 -23.23 27.58
N GLY A 48 -26.65 -24.19 28.44
CA GLY A 48 -28.00 -24.76 28.53
C GLY A 48 -28.17 -26.17 27.92
N GLN A 49 -27.15 -26.73 27.28
CA GLN A 49 -27.15 -28.15 26.84
C GLN A 49 -26.47 -29.06 27.85
N SER A 50 -27.04 -30.25 28.06
CA SER A 50 -26.50 -31.25 28.99
C SER A 50 -25.26 -31.96 28.47
N ASP A 51 -25.17 -32.17 27.15
CA ASP A 51 -24.08 -32.90 26.48
C ASP A 51 -23.71 -32.26 25.14
N TRP A 52 -22.55 -32.63 24.61
CA TRP A 52 -22.12 -32.29 23.25
C TRP A 52 -23.04 -32.94 22.22
N GLN A 53 -23.50 -32.15 21.24
CA GLN A 53 -24.39 -32.62 20.18
C GLN A 53 -23.72 -32.49 18.82
N ARG A 54 -24.11 -33.30 17.83
CA ARG A 54 -23.63 -33.12 16.46
C ARG A 54 -24.32 -31.91 15.83
N ILE A 55 -23.54 -31.06 15.18
CA ILE A 55 -24.06 -29.83 14.57
C ILE A 55 -25.09 -30.11 13.47
N GLY A 56 -24.97 -31.25 12.77
CA GLY A 56 -25.92 -31.71 11.75
C GLY A 56 -27.29 -32.16 12.28
N ASP A 57 -27.39 -32.50 13.57
CA ASP A 57 -28.66 -32.92 14.19
C ASP A 57 -29.48 -31.74 14.72
N ILE A 58 -28.89 -30.55 14.75
CA ILE A 58 -29.55 -29.34 15.25
C ILE A 58 -30.32 -28.68 14.11
N SER A 59 -31.64 -28.58 14.25
CA SER A 59 -32.55 -28.07 13.22
C SER A 59 -32.14 -26.73 12.59
N LYS A 60 -31.47 -25.84 13.34
CA LYS A 60 -31.01 -24.52 12.83
C LYS A 60 -29.79 -24.59 11.90
N PHE A 61 -28.99 -25.65 11.97
CA PHE A 61 -27.78 -25.83 11.16
C PHE A 61 -27.91 -26.96 10.15
N LYS A 62 -28.82 -27.91 10.39
CA LYS A 62 -29.06 -29.08 9.53
C LYS A 62 -29.29 -28.71 8.05
N SER A 63 -30.12 -27.70 7.79
CA SER A 63 -30.44 -27.25 6.43
C SER A 63 -29.24 -26.65 5.67
N LEU A 64 -28.14 -26.32 6.36
CA LEU A 64 -26.93 -25.77 5.74
C LEU A 64 -26.00 -26.86 5.19
N PHE A 65 -26.16 -28.10 5.65
CA PHE A 65 -25.42 -29.26 5.14
C PHE A 65 -26.10 -29.94 3.94
N GLU A 66 -27.38 -29.62 3.70
CA GLU A 66 -28.17 -30.16 2.60
C GLU A 66 -28.06 -29.23 1.37
N SER A 67 -26.91 -29.19 0.70
CA SER A 67 -26.78 -28.64 -0.66
C SER A 67 -26.64 -29.78 -1.70
N PRO A 68 -27.32 -29.68 -2.86
CA PRO A 68 -27.57 -30.83 -3.73
C PRO A 68 -26.33 -31.31 -4.50
N VAL A 69 -26.15 -32.63 -4.51
CA VAL A 69 -25.08 -33.39 -5.16
C VAL A 69 -25.15 -33.26 -6.69
N GLN A 70 -24.05 -32.84 -7.33
CA GLN A 70 -23.79 -33.08 -8.75
C GLN A 70 -22.84 -34.29 -8.91
N PRO A 71 -23.12 -35.24 -9.83
CA PRO A 71 -22.41 -36.52 -9.89
C PRO A 71 -21.06 -36.43 -10.63
N ALA A 72 -20.06 -37.12 -10.08
CA ALA A 72 -18.71 -37.25 -10.65
C ALA A 72 -18.65 -38.30 -11.79
N PRO A 73 -17.80 -38.10 -12.83
CA PRO A 73 -17.51 -39.14 -13.80
C PRO A 73 -16.41 -40.12 -13.34
N SER A 74 -16.55 -41.33 -13.87
CA SER A 74 -16.01 -42.63 -13.45
C SER A 74 -14.49 -42.84 -13.54
N LYS A 75 -14.01 -43.73 -12.66
CA LYS A 75 -12.71 -44.43 -12.70
C LYS A 75 -12.58 -45.36 -13.92
N ALA A 76 -11.35 -45.56 -14.39
CA ALA A 76 -10.84 -46.75 -15.08
C ALA A 76 -9.31 -46.91 -14.83
N PRO A 77 -8.71 -48.12 -14.95
CA PRO A 77 -7.82 -48.67 -13.93
C PRO A 77 -6.30 -48.70 -14.24
N MET A 78 -5.55 -48.96 -13.16
CA MET A 78 -4.11 -49.24 -13.09
C MET A 78 -3.62 -50.31 -14.07
N VAL A 79 -2.45 -50.07 -14.68
CA VAL A 79 -1.52 -51.12 -15.11
C VAL A 79 -0.29 -51.02 -14.22
N ARG A 80 -0.04 -52.09 -13.45
CA ARG A 80 1.19 -52.32 -12.69
C ARG A 80 2.22 -52.94 -13.63
N THR A 81 3.42 -52.36 -13.66
CA THR A 81 4.60 -53.09 -14.13
C THR A 81 5.71 -52.86 -13.13
N THR A 82 6.07 -53.93 -12.41
CA THR A 82 7.29 -54.06 -11.63
C THR A 82 8.46 -54.33 -12.58
N PRO A 83 9.62 -53.73 -12.35
CA PRO A 83 10.85 -54.52 -12.22
C PRO A 83 11.55 -54.13 -10.91
N GLU A 84 11.89 -55.09 -10.06
CA GLU A 84 13.12 -55.89 -10.11
C GLU A 84 14.24 -55.18 -9.34
N LEU A 85 14.71 -55.90 -8.32
CA LEU A 85 15.68 -55.46 -7.34
C LEU A 85 17.05 -55.36 -8.01
N GLU A 86 17.58 -54.15 -8.16
CA GLU A 86 19.02 -53.95 -8.20
C GLU A 86 19.46 -53.08 -7.01
N GLU A 87 20.39 -53.70 -6.29
CA GLU A 87 21.15 -53.27 -5.14
C GLU A 87 21.87 -51.94 -5.43
N TYR A 88 21.55 -50.88 -4.67
CA TYR A 88 22.31 -49.62 -4.73
C TYR A 88 22.90 -49.26 -3.37
N THR A 89 24.22 -49.29 -3.34
CA THR A 89 25.11 -48.91 -2.27
C THR A 89 24.88 -47.47 -1.77
N VAL A 90 24.95 -47.31 -0.45
CA VAL A 90 24.90 -46.04 0.27
C VAL A 90 26.11 -45.16 -0.10
N GLY A 91 25.85 -43.93 -0.57
CA GLY A 91 26.88 -42.89 -0.66
C GLY A 91 26.49 -41.67 -1.48
N GLY A 92 25.96 -40.62 -0.83
CA GLY A 92 25.86 -39.26 -1.40
C GLY A 92 24.43 -38.72 -1.52
N SER A 93 23.88 -38.19 -0.44
CA SER A 93 22.61 -37.45 -0.45
C SER A 93 22.80 -36.04 -1.00
N HIS A 94 22.48 -35.83 -2.28
CA HIS A 94 21.97 -34.55 -2.77
C HIS A 94 20.45 -34.67 -2.97
N PRO A 95 19.60 -33.99 -2.16
CA PRO A 95 18.22 -33.77 -2.55
C PRO A 95 18.16 -32.50 -3.42
N THR A 96 18.32 -32.66 -4.72
CA THR A 96 17.81 -31.72 -5.72
C THR A 96 16.54 -32.29 -6.33
N LEU A 97 15.40 -31.68 -5.98
CA LEU A 97 14.18 -31.74 -6.77
C LEU A 97 13.59 -30.31 -6.77
N ASP A 98 13.79 -29.64 -7.91
CA ASP A 98 13.02 -28.55 -8.52
C ASP A 98 12.72 -27.26 -7.73
N TRP A 99 13.70 -26.73 -6.99
CA TRP A 99 13.68 -25.32 -6.58
C TRP A 99 14.90 -24.57 -7.12
N ILE A 100 14.74 -23.90 -8.26
CA ILE A 100 15.74 -22.97 -8.78
C ILE A 100 15.76 -21.72 -7.88
N ALA A 101 16.91 -21.42 -7.27
CA ALA A 101 17.14 -20.12 -6.67
C ALA A 101 17.15 -19.06 -7.78
N THR A 102 16.40 -17.97 -7.63
CA THR A 102 16.22 -16.94 -8.67
C THR A 102 17.54 -16.31 -9.15
N PHE A 103 18.65 -16.47 -8.44
CA PHE A 103 19.91 -15.76 -8.71
C PHE A 103 21.12 -16.65 -8.98
N ALA A 104 20.99 -17.98 -8.97
CA ALA A 104 22.08 -18.89 -9.34
C ALA A 104 21.95 -19.32 -10.79
N ARG A 105 22.09 -18.38 -11.74
CA ARG A 105 22.54 -18.77 -13.08
C ARG A 105 24.06 -18.75 -13.06
N THR A 106 24.65 -19.90 -13.37
CA THR A 106 26.07 -20.23 -13.49
C THR A 106 26.87 -20.43 -12.20
N GLY A 107 27.41 -21.66 -12.04
CA GLY A 107 28.21 -22.11 -10.90
C GLY A 107 29.60 -21.49 -10.85
N LYS A 108 29.68 -20.24 -10.43
CA LYS A 108 30.90 -19.65 -9.86
C LYS A 108 30.63 -19.24 -8.43
N GLU A 109 31.62 -19.40 -7.56
CA GLU A 109 31.58 -18.95 -6.18
C GLU A 109 31.18 -17.46 -6.08
N PRO A 110 30.39 -17.07 -5.07
CA PRO A 110 29.93 -15.70 -4.93
C PRO A 110 31.09 -14.78 -4.60
N THR A 111 31.52 -13.97 -5.57
CA THR A 111 32.38 -12.81 -5.34
C THR A 111 31.55 -11.64 -4.82
N PRO A 112 32.14 -10.77 -3.96
CA PRO A 112 31.44 -9.62 -3.39
C PRO A 112 30.82 -8.72 -4.46
N ILE A 113 29.54 -8.36 -4.24
CA ILE A 113 28.77 -7.47 -5.10
C ILE A 113 29.20 -6.03 -4.81
N TYR A 114 30.38 -5.63 -5.31
CA TYR A 114 30.73 -4.25 -5.65
C TYR A 114 32.01 -4.24 -6.50
N ASP A 115 31.90 -3.85 -7.77
CA ASP A 115 33.02 -3.33 -8.56
C ASP A 115 32.62 -1.93 -9.06
N SER A 116 33.39 -0.91 -8.69
CA SER A 116 33.12 0.50 -8.96
C SER A 116 33.58 0.95 -10.36
N LYS A 117 33.79 0.02 -11.31
CA LYS A 117 34.41 0.32 -12.61
C LYS A 117 33.55 0.06 -13.86
N GLU A 118 32.30 -0.40 -13.73
CA GLU A 118 31.45 -0.69 -14.89
C GLU A 118 30.25 0.27 -15.11
N SER A 119 30.35 1.52 -14.64
CA SER A 119 29.35 2.55 -14.94
C SER A 119 29.71 3.35 -16.20
N TYR A 120 29.49 2.80 -17.39
CA TYR A 120 29.39 3.58 -18.63
C TYR A 120 28.31 3.01 -19.54
N PHE A 121 27.17 3.71 -19.65
CA PHE A 121 26.17 3.46 -20.69
C PHE A 121 26.45 4.34 -21.91
N LYS A 122 26.40 3.72 -23.08
CA LYS A 122 26.63 4.33 -24.39
C LYS A 122 25.36 5.08 -24.83
N HIS A 123 25.48 6.38 -25.10
CA HIS A 123 24.39 7.18 -25.67
C HIS A 123 24.07 6.74 -27.12
N GLU A 124 22.79 6.45 -27.39
CA GLU A 124 22.28 6.30 -28.76
C GLU A 124 21.82 7.66 -29.32
N LYS A 125 22.09 7.89 -30.61
CA LYS A 125 21.98 9.20 -31.26
C LYS A 125 20.55 9.59 -31.64
N ALA A 126 20.37 10.91 -31.63
CA ALA A 126 19.14 11.67 -31.86
C ALA A 126 18.42 11.47 -33.21
N ILE A 127 17.12 11.76 -33.16
CA ILE A 127 16.18 11.90 -34.28
C ILE A 127 16.63 13.05 -35.21
N PRO A 128 16.57 12.92 -36.55
CA PRO A 128 17.09 13.92 -37.47
C PRO A 128 16.25 15.21 -37.52
N VAL A 129 16.96 16.34 -37.41
CA VAL A 129 16.50 17.75 -37.27
C VAL A 129 15.60 18.28 -38.40
N LYS A 130 15.30 17.50 -39.45
CA LYS A 130 14.52 17.96 -40.61
C LYS A 130 13.00 17.89 -40.42
N SER A 131 12.48 17.13 -39.46
CA SER A 131 11.04 17.00 -39.19
C SER A 131 10.49 18.06 -38.21
N ALA A 132 11.34 18.68 -37.40
CA ALA A 132 10.94 19.72 -36.45
C ALA A 132 10.61 21.08 -37.11
N VAL A 133 11.24 21.38 -38.25
CA VAL A 133 11.03 22.65 -38.98
C VAL A 133 9.69 22.66 -39.73
N LEU A 134 9.21 21.50 -40.19
CA LEU A 134 7.93 21.40 -40.90
C LEU A 134 6.72 21.54 -39.95
N ALA A 135 6.83 21.02 -38.73
CA ALA A 135 5.78 21.14 -37.71
C ALA A 135 5.58 22.59 -37.23
N LEU A 136 6.66 23.38 -37.16
CA LEU A 136 6.61 24.78 -36.73
C LEU A 136 5.99 25.70 -37.80
N ALA A 137 6.18 25.38 -39.09
CA ALA A 137 5.58 26.12 -40.19
C ALA A 137 4.05 25.91 -40.30
N VAL A 138 3.56 24.70 -40.03
CA VAL A 138 2.11 24.40 -40.04
C VAL A 138 1.38 25.10 -38.89
N CYS A 139 2.03 25.24 -37.73
CA CYS A 139 1.44 25.93 -36.57
C CYS A 139 1.29 27.46 -36.81
N LEU A 140 2.23 28.09 -37.52
CA LEU A 140 2.17 29.53 -37.81
C LEU A 140 1.07 29.89 -38.83
N VAL A 141 0.83 29.02 -39.82
CA VAL A 141 -0.26 29.23 -40.80
C VAL A 141 -1.63 29.02 -40.15
N GLY A 142 -1.77 28.03 -39.26
CA GLY A 142 -3.01 27.81 -38.49
C GLY A 142 -3.36 28.97 -37.56
N PHE A 143 -2.36 29.61 -36.95
CA PHE A 143 -2.57 30.76 -36.06
C PHE A 143 -3.00 32.03 -36.81
N GLY A 144 -2.50 32.23 -38.03
CA GLY A 144 -2.92 33.34 -38.90
C GLY A 144 -4.40 33.26 -39.31
N VAL A 145 -4.90 32.06 -39.60
CA VAL A 145 -6.32 31.84 -39.96
C VAL A 145 -7.25 32.02 -38.76
N TRP A 146 -6.81 31.64 -37.55
CA TRP A 146 -7.58 31.85 -36.32
C TRP A 146 -7.71 33.34 -35.94
N ALA A 147 -6.65 34.13 -36.14
CA ALA A 147 -6.65 35.56 -35.84
C ALA A 147 -7.60 36.37 -36.75
N VAL A 148 -7.71 36.00 -38.03
CA VAL A 148 -8.61 36.67 -38.98
C VAL A 148 -10.09 36.37 -38.69
N PHE A 149 -10.42 35.16 -38.22
CA PHE A 149 -11.80 34.79 -37.89
C PHE A 149 -12.32 35.40 -36.58
N LYS A 150 -11.43 35.72 -35.63
CA LYS A 150 -11.81 36.42 -34.38
C LYS A 150 -11.95 37.94 -34.54
N PHE A 151 -11.45 38.53 -35.63
CA PHE A 151 -11.45 39.97 -35.84
C PHE A 151 -12.51 40.46 -36.86
N SER A 152 -13.29 39.56 -37.48
CA SER A 152 -14.37 39.92 -38.41
C SER A 152 -15.75 39.44 -37.95
N ALA A 153 -16.09 39.75 -36.70
CA ALA A 153 -17.47 39.65 -36.20
C ALA A 153 -17.82 40.92 -35.42
N THR A 154 -17.93 42.05 -36.13
CA THR A 154 -18.64 43.22 -35.62
C THR A 154 -20.12 42.88 -35.56
N SER A 155 -20.57 42.41 -34.39
CA SER A 155 -21.99 42.26 -34.09
C SER A 155 -22.51 43.60 -33.58
N GLU A 156 -23.37 44.24 -34.38
CA GLU A 156 -24.20 45.36 -33.95
C GLU A 156 -25.14 44.92 -32.83
N ARG A 157 -24.76 45.22 -31.58
CA ARG A 157 -25.66 45.06 -30.43
C ARG A 157 -26.44 46.37 -30.26
N LYS A 158 -27.70 46.39 -30.69
CA LYS A 158 -28.70 47.38 -30.27
C LYS A 158 -28.75 47.42 -28.74
N THR A 159 -28.35 48.54 -28.16
CA THR A 159 -28.42 48.80 -26.72
C THR A 159 -29.81 49.32 -26.36
N THR A 160 -30.59 48.50 -25.67
CA THR A 160 -31.69 49.01 -24.85
C THR A 160 -31.08 49.72 -23.64
N LYS A 161 -31.18 51.06 -23.61
CA LYS A 161 -30.77 51.91 -22.50
C LYS A 161 -31.51 51.51 -21.23
N LYS A 162 -30.81 50.87 -20.29
CA LYS A 162 -31.08 50.94 -18.86
C LYS A 162 -30.15 52.02 -18.30
N GLN A 163 -30.68 53.02 -17.63
CA GLN A 163 -29.94 54.17 -17.09
C GLN A 163 -28.69 53.73 -16.32
N ALA A 164 -27.52 54.12 -16.83
CA ALA A 164 -26.23 53.84 -16.22
C ALA A 164 -25.90 54.91 -15.18
N VAL A 165 -25.65 54.48 -13.95
CA VAL A 165 -24.92 55.27 -12.95
C VAL A 165 -23.52 55.58 -13.53
N PRO A 166 -23.00 56.81 -13.45
CA PRO A 166 -21.65 57.14 -13.93
C PRO A 166 -20.61 56.20 -13.31
N LYS A 167 -19.73 55.60 -14.14
CA LYS A 167 -18.67 54.67 -13.70
C LYS A 167 -17.84 55.21 -12.52
N ASP A 168 -17.63 56.53 -12.48
CA ASP A 168 -16.85 57.20 -11.42
C ASP A 168 -17.55 57.20 -10.06
N GLN A 169 -18.88 57.31 -10.03
CA GLN A 169 -19.65 57.28 -8.77
C GLN A 169 -19.66 55.87 -8.15
N ALA A 170 -19.72 54.83 -8.97
CA ALA A 170 -19.65 53.45 -8.51
C ALA A 170 -18.27 53.11 -7.92
N LEU A 171 -17.19 53.60 -8.54
CA LEU A 171 -15.82 53.44 -8.05
C LEU A 171 -15.60 54.18 -6.72
N GLN A 172 -16.07 55.43 -6.62
CA GLN A 172 -16.00 56.21 -5.38
C GLN A 172 -16.73 55.50 -4.23
N LYS A 173 -17.92 54.94 -4.48
CA LYS A 173 -18.67 54.19 -3.48
C LYS A 173 -17.90 52.95 -2.99
N ARG A 174 -17.23 52.22 -3.89
CA ARG A 174 -16.40 51.06 -3.49
C ARG A 174 -15.20 51.47 -2.65
N ARG A 175 -14.52 52.58 -2.98
CA ARG A 175 -13.43 53.13 -2.17
C ARG A 175 -13.88 53.56 -0.78
N GLN A 176 -15.03 54.23 -0.68
CA GLN A 176 -15.60 54.62 0.61
C GLN A 176 -15.92 53.39 1.47
N LEU A 177 -16.52 52.37 0.85
CA LEU A 177 -16.85 51.13 1.54
C LEU A 177 -15.59 50.37 1.99
N LEU A 178 -14.54 50.34 1.17
CA LEU A 178 -13.24 49.77 1.54
C LEU A 178 -12.65 50.50 2.75
N ALA A 179 -12.56 51.83 2.71
CA ALA A 179 -12.02 52.62 3.82
C ALA A 179 -12.83 52.43 5.12
N GLN A 180 -14.15 52.41 5.01
CA GLN A 180 -15.03 52.17 6.15
C GLN A 180 -14.81 50.76 6.72
N ALA A 181 -14.86 49.72 5.89
CA ALA A 181 -14.73 48.34 6.32
C ALA A 181 -13.36 48.08 6.95
N THR A 182 -12.28 48.62 6.38
CA THR A 182 -10.91 48.51 6.90
C THR A 182 -10.77 49.20 8.26
N SER A 183 -11.27 50.43 8.42
CA SER A 183 -11.18 51.14 9.71
C SER A 183 -12.00 50.47 10.83
N GLN A 184 -13.12 49.83 10.48
CA GLN A 184 -13.99 49.16 11.43
C GLN A 184 -13.60 47.70 11.68
N LEU A 185 -12.62 47.14 10.97
CA LEU A 185 -12.31 45.70 11.00
C LEU A 185 -11.95 45.19 12.40
N LEU A 186 -11.24 45.98 13.20
CA LEU A 186 -10.88 45.60 14.57
C LEU A 186 -12.03 45.80 15.57
N LEU A 187 -12.99 46.67 15.25
CA LEU A 187 -14.10 47.05 16.14
C LEU A 187 -15.35 46.18 15.89
N ASN A 188 -15.66 45.92 14.62
CA ASN A 188 -16.84 45.17 14.15
C ASN A 188 -16.44 44.12 13.09
N PRO A 189 -15.66 43.10 13.46
CA PRO A 189 -15.02 42.19 12.51
C PRO A 189 -16.02 41.46 11.61
N THR A 190 -17.14 40.96 12.13
CA THR A 190 -18.12 40.20 11.34
C THR A 190 -18.67 41.01 10.16
N THR A 191 -19.08 42.26 10.42
CA THR A 191 -19.65 43.15 9.40
C THR A 191 -18.58 43.62 8.42
N SER A 192 -17.40 44.02 8.92
CA SER A 192 -16.29 44.43 8.06
C SER A 192 -15.80 43.30 7.16
N ILE A 193 -15.71 42.06 7.67
CA ILE A 193 -15.32 40.90 6.87
C ILE A 193 -16.33 40.65 5.76
N GLN A 194 -17.64 40.73 6.05
CA GLN A 194 -18.68 40.59 5.03
C GLN A 194 -18.55 41.67 3.95
N GLN A 195 -18.39 42.94 4.35
CA GLN A 195 -18.22 44.07 3.43
C GLN A 195 -16.99 43.92 2.53
N LEU A 196 -15.86 43.48 3.08
CA LEU A 196 -14.64 43.22 2.32
C LEU A 196 -14.81 42.04 1.36
N ASN A 197 -15.47 40.96 1.78
CA ASN A 197 -15.80 39.84 0.89
C ASN A 197 -16.73 40.27 -0.25
N ASP A 198 -17.71 41.13 0.03
CA ASP A 198 -18.62 41.66 -1.00
C ASP A 198 -17.84 42.49 -2.04
N LEU A 199 -16.85 43.29 -1.61
CA LEU A 199 -15.97 44.03 -2.52
C LEU A 199 -15.14 43.11 -3.42
N ILE A 200 -14.63 42.01 -2.87
CA ILE A 200 -13.84 41.02 -3.60
C ILE A 200 -14.72 40.27 -4.61
N ASN A 201 -15.91 39.85 -4.20
CA ASN A 201 -16.86 39.14 -5.07
C ASN A 201 -17.38 40.00 -6.22
N GLN A 202 -17.49 41.32 -6.01
CA GLN A 202 -17.87 42.26 -7.08
C GLN A 202 -16.82 42.31 -8.19
N ASN A 203 -15.53 42.46 -7.82
CA ASN A 203 -14.40 42.38 -8.73
C ASN A 203 -13.11 42.20 -7.93
N SER A 204 -12.45 41.05 -8.05
CA SER A 204 -11.20 40.77 -7.35
C SER A 204 -9.94 41.27 -8.08
N LYS A 205 -10.08 41.72 -9.33
CA LYS A 205 -8.94 42.09 -10.19
C LYS A 205 -8.62 43.58 -10.17
N ASP A 206 -9.54 44.43 -9.73
CA ASP A 206 -9.29 45.86 -9.57
C ASP A 206 -8.55 46.20 -8.27
N ASN A 207 -8.13 47.45 -8.13
CA ASN A 207 -7.30 47.89 -7.02
C ASN A 207 -8.04 47.74 -5.69
N GLU A 208 -9.31 48.14 -5.63
CA GLU A 208 -10.13 48.07 -4.43
C GLU A 208 -10.40 46.62 -4.00
N GLY A 209 -10.65 45.70 -4.95
CA GLY A 209 -10.79 44.27 -4.66
C GLY A 209 -9.49 43.61 -4.19
N LYS A 210 -8.36 43.97 -4.79
CA LYS A 210 -7.03 43.50 -4.36
C LYS A 210 -6.68 44.00 -2.96
N GLU A 211 -6.93 45.27 -2.68
CA GLU A 211 -6.67 45.86 -1.37
C GLU A 211 -7.59 45.25 -0.30
N ALA A 212 -8.88 45.06 -0.60
CA ALA A 212 -9.80 44.36 0.28
C ALA A 212 -9.32 42.93 0.61
N ALA A 213 -8.82 42.20 -0.39
CA ALA A 213 -8.26 40.88 -0.22
C ALA A 213 -7.01 40.88 0.69
N GLU A 214 -6.06 41.78 0.47
CA GLU A 214 -4.85 41.89 1.31
C GLU A 214 -5.18 42.27 2.75
N VAL A 215 -6.12 43.20 2.97
CA VAL A 215 -6.60 43.57 4.31
C VAL A 215 -7.19 42.35 5.03
N LEU A 216 -8.06 41.59 4.37
CA LEU A 216 -8.63 40.36 4.95
C LEU A 216 -7.59 39.29 5.22
N LEU A 217 -6.64 39.07 4.30
CA LEU A 217 -5.58 38.08 4.47
C LEU A 217 -4.70 38.41 5.67
N ASN A 218 -4.34 39.68 5.84
CA ASN A 218 -3.56 40.13 6.99
C ASN A 218 -4.31 39.91 8.30
N TYR A 219 -5.61 40.23 8.33
CA TYR A 219 -6.46 39.96 9.49
C TYR A 219 -6.53 38.46 9.81
N TYR A 220 -6.76 37.59 8.82
CA TYR A 220 -6.82 36.14 9.05
C TYR A 220 -5.48 35.58 9.54
N ARG A 221 -4.35 36.04 8.97
CA ARG A 221 -3.00 35.64 9.39
C ARG A 221 -2.71 36.06 10.84
N GLN A 222 -3.03 37.30 11.21
CA GLN A 222 -2.84 37.81 12.58
C GLN A 222 -3.66 37.03 13.62
N ASN A 223 -4.88 36.66 13.26
CA ASN A 223 -5.79 35.90 14.14
C ASN A 223 -5.65 34.38 14.02
N LYS A 224 -4.62 33.88 13.32
CA LYS A 224 -4.37 32.44 13.08
C LYS A 224 -5.55 31.70 12.43
N GLN A 225 -6.38 32.39 11.66
CA GLN A 225 -7.50 31.81 10.91
C GLN A 225 -7.00 31.23 9.58
N LEU A 226 -6.19 30.16 9.67
CA LEU A 226 -5.49 29.54 8.54
C LEU A 226 -6.43 29.01 7.46
N GLU A 227 -7.53 28.39 7.87
CA GLU A 227 -8.54 27.87 6.94
C GLU A 227 -9.20 29.01 6.15
N SER A 228 -9.62 30.08 6.83
CA SER A 228 -10.23 31.25 6.17
C SER A 228 -9.25 31.97 5.24
N ALA A 229 -7.98 32.07 5.63
CA ALA A 229 -6.93 32.60 4.76
C ALA A 229 -6.75 31.74 3.51
N GLY A 230 -6.64 30.42 3.66
CA GLY A 230 -6.51 29.49 2.54
C GLY A 230 -7.73 29.49 1.62
N ASP A 231 -8.95 29.57 2.18
CA ASP A 231 -10.20 29.61 1.41
C ASP A 231 -10.26 30.89 0.56
N LEU A 232 -9.87 32.04 1.14
CA LEU A 232 -9.79 33.30 0.43
C LEU A 232 -8.72 33.25 -0.68
N LEU A 233 -7.52 32.74 -0.38
CA LEU A 233 -6.46 32.59 -1.39
C LEU A 233 -6.88 31.67 -2.54
N SER A 234 -7.59 30.58 -2.24
CA SER A 234 -8.11 29.65 -3.23
C SER A 234 -9.14 30.31 -4.15
N LYS A 235 -10.05 31.13 -3.60
CA LYS A 235 -11.02 31.93 -4.38
C LYS A 235 -10.35 32.94 -5.30
N LEU A 236 -9.19 33.46 -4.88
CA LEU A 236 -8.38 34.41 -5.65
C LEU A 236 -7.43 33.71 -6.63
N GLU A 237 -7.53 32.39 -6.79
CA GLU A 237 -6.65 31.55 -7.63
C GLU A 237 -5.16 31.61 -7.22
N ARG A 238 -4.86 32.06 -5.98
CA ARG A 238 -3.51 32.11 -5.39
C ARG A 238 -3.17 30.79 -4.71
N TYR A 239 -3.21 29.70 -5.48
CA TYR A 239 -3.14 28.34 -4.94
C TYR A 239 -1.81 28.00 -4.24
N SER A 240 -0.69 28.59 -4.66
CA SER A 240 0.61 28.41 -4.01
C SER A 240 0.63 28.92 -2.58
N GLU A 241 0.02 30.08 -2.33
CA GLU A 241 -0.13 30.63 -0.98
C GLU A 241 -1.23 29.90 -0.20
N ALA A 242 -2.33 29.51 -0.87
CA ALA A 242 -3.41 28.76 -0.24
C ALA A 242 -2.89 27.42 0.31
N ALA A 243 -2.10 26.69 -0.48
CA ALA A 243 -1.52 25.43 -0.06
C ALA A 243 -0.61 25.61 1.17
N LYS A 244 0.24 26.64 1.20
CA LYS A 244 1.08 26.96 2.37
C LYS A 244 0.23 27.27 3.62
N ALA A 245 -0.88 27.99 3.45
CA ALA A 245 -1.79 28.29 4.56
C ALA A 245 -2.44 27.01 5.11
N TYR A 246 -2.95 26.12 4.24
CA TYR A 246 -3.54 24.86 4.67
C TYR A 246 -2.52 23.88 5.27
N SER A 247 -1.31 23.77 4.69
CA SER A 247 -0.24 22.91 5.20
C SER A 247 0.20 23.24 6.63
N SER A 248 -0.13 24.43 7.13
CA SER A 248 0.19 24.85 8.49
C SER A 248 -0.69 24.20 9.57
N ASP A 249 -1.82 23.58 9.19
CA ASP A 249 -2.71 22.85 10.09
C ASP A 249 -2.94 21.39 9.61
N PRO A 250 -2.52 20.37 10.36
CA PRO A 250 -2.75 18.97 10.02
C PRO A 250 -4.22 18.58 9.82
N LYS A 251 -5.18 19.33 10.37
CA LYS A 251 -6.61 19.06 10.18
C LYS A 251 -7.10 19.45 8.78
N LEU A 252 -6.36 20.30 8.07
CA LEU A 252 -6.73 20.84 6.77
C LEU A 252 -6.17 20.05 5.59
N VAL A 253 -5.60 18.86 5.81
CA VAL A 253 -5.02 18.00 4.76
C VAL A 253 -5.94 17.80 3.55
N ALA A 254 -7.25 17.65 3.78
CA ALA A 254 -8.25 17.50 2.72
C ALA A 254 -8.37 18.73 1.80
N LYS A 255 -8.06 19.93 2.31
CA LYS A 255 -7.98 21.17 1.53
C LYS A 255 -6.57 21.41 0.97
N THR A 256 -5.54 20.93 1.65
CA THR A 256 -4.14 21.07 1.24
C THR A 256 -3.85 20.36 -0.09
N GLU A 257 -4.23 19.08 -0.22
CA GLU A 257 -3.98 18.27 -1.43
C GLU A 257 -4.49 18.96 -2.73
N PRO A 258 -5.77 19.32 -2.87
CA PRO A 258 -6.24 19.95 -4.11
C PRO A 258 -5.62 21.33 -4.35
N ALA A 259 -5.22 22.04 -3.29
CA ALA A 259 -4.53 23.33 -3.42
C ALA A 259 -3.10 23.14 -3.92
N LEU A 260 -2.36 22.14 -3.45
CA LEU A 260 -1.02 21.79 -3.93
C LEU A 260 -1.05 21.42 -5.41
N PHE A 261 -1.98 20.55 -5.81
CA PHE A 261 -2.08 20.15 -7.21
C PHE A 261 -2.40 21.31 -8.14
N LYS A 262 -3.29 22.22 -7.72
CA LYS A 262 -3.56 23.47 -8.48
C LYS A 262 -2.36 24.42 -8.48
N ALA A 263 -1.61 24.49 -7.38
CA ALA A 263 -0.38 25.28 -7.32
C ALA A 263 0.67 24.75 -8.30
N PHE A 264 0.82 23.42 -8.40
CA PHE A 264 1.64 22.78 -9.42
C PHE A 264 1.22 23.21 -10.84
N GLN A 265 -0.08 23.18 -11.15
CA GLN A 265 -0.60 23.57 -12.47
C GLN A 265 -0.39 25.05 -12.82
N GLY A 266 -0.35 25.92 -11.81
CA GLY A 266 -0.19 27.37 -11.97
C GLY A 266 1.25 27.88 -11.89
N THR A 267 2.21 27.03 -11.57
CA THR A 267 3.63 27.39 -11.40
C THR A 267 4.51 26.63 -12.39
N THR A 268 5.77 27.05 -12.53
CA THR A 268 6.72 26.43 -13.47
C THR A 268 8.07 26.21 -12.80
N GLY A 269 8.88 25.28 -13.35
CA GLY A 269 10.23 25.02 -12.86
C GLY A 269 10.23 24.32 -11.50
N LYS A 270 11.17 24.70 -10.63
CA LYS A 270 11.40 24.03 -9.33
C LYS A 270 10.19 24.10 -8.41
N ASP A 271 9.54 25.27 -8.29
CA ASP A 271 8.39 25.43 -7.40
C ASP A 271 7.23 24.49 -7.77
N SER A 272 7.00 24.31 -9.07
CA SER A 272 5.98 23.38 -9.58
C SER A 272 6.31 21.93 -9.21
N ALA A 273 7.59 21.54 -9.36
CA ALA A 273 8.07 20.23 -8.93
C ALA A 273 7.89 20.02 -7.42
N ASP A 274 8.26 21.01 -6.60
CA ASP A 274 8.15 20.94 -5.14
C ASP A 274 6.68 20.80 -4.69
N PHE A 275 5.74 21.52 -5.33
CA PHE A 275 4.30 21.36 -5.04
C PHE A 275 3.77 19.97 -5.39
N LEU A 276 4.17 19.42 -6.54
CA LEU A 276 3.74 18.09 -6.95
C LEU A 276 4.34 16.99 -6.07
N LEU A 277 5.58 17.14 -5.58
CA LEU A 277 6.16 16.19 -4.63
C LEU A 277 5.45 16.20 -3.29
N GLU A 278 5.08 17.36 -2.79
CA GLU A 278 4.33 17.47 -1.53
C GLU A 278 2.90 16.92 -1.68
N ASP A 279 2.26 17.12 -2.83
CA ASP A 279 0.99 16.51 -3.20
C ASP A 279 1.07 14.98 -3.15
N ILE A 280 2.07 14.41 -3.82
CA ILE A 280 2.36 12.97 -3.81
C ILE A 280 2.58 12.45 -2.38
N ARG A 281 3.34 13.19 -1.56
CA ARG A 281 3.61 12.81 -0.17
C ARG A 281 2.32 12.72 0.65
N LEU A 282 1.42 13.70 0.50
CA LEU A 282 0.13 13.70 1.21
C LEU A 282 -0.77 12.56 0.75
N LEU A 283 -0.76 12.21 -0.54
CA LEU A 283 -1.55 11.09 -1.07
C LEU A 283 -1.02 9.73 -0.61
N ILE A 284 0.30 9.59 -0.48
CA ILE A 284 0.94 8.34 -0.07
C ILE A 284 0.76 8.08 1.43
N LYS A 285 0.83 9.11 2.28
CA LYS A 285 0.85 8.91 3.74
C LYS A 285 -0.31 8.07 4.31
N PRO A 286 -1.58 8.36 4.00
CA PRO A 286 -2.71 7.52 4.45
C PRO A 286 -2.85 6.20 3.69
N LEU A 287 -2.12 6.02 2.56
CA LEU A 287 -2.11 4.83 1.69
C LEU A 287 -3.47 4.42 1.10
N ASP A 288 -4.53 5.17 1.37
CA ASP A 288 -5.88 4.98 0.83
C ASP A 288 -6.03 5.53 -0.60
N LYS A 289 -5.23 6.54 -0.98
CA LYS A 289 -5.22 7.16 -2.31
C LYS A 289 -4.02 6.76 -3.16
N LEU A 290 -3.57 5.51 -3.04
CA LEU A 290 -2.35 5.04 -3.72
C LEU A 290 -2.44 5.11 -5.26
N ASP A 291 -3.62 4.89 -5.84
CA ASP A 291 -3.78 4.95 -7.30
C ASP A 291 -3.61 6.39 -7.81
N VAL A 292 -4.19 7.37 -7.11
CA VAL A 292 -3.99 8.80 -7.42
C VAL A 292 -2.52 9.16 -7.24
N ALA A 293 -1.86 8.68 -6.18
CA ALA A 293 -0.43 8.89 -5.98
C ALA A 293 0.40 8.35 -7.15
N LYS A 294 0.12 7.13 -7.63
CA LYS A 294 0.83 6.55 -8.80
C LYS A 294 0.68 7.41 -10.04
N GLU A 295 -0.51 7.91 -10.32
CA GLU A 295 -0.75 8.83 -11.44
C GLU A 295 0.07 10.13 -11.28
N ARG A 296 0.14 10.68 -10.07
CA ARG A 296 0.91 11.89 -9.78
C ARG A 296 2.41 11.67 -9.88
N ILE A 297 2.92 10.51 -9.45
CA ILE A 297 4.34 10.15 -9.62
C ILE A 297 4.67 10.04 -11.12
N ALA A 298 3.82 9.35 -11.90
CA ALA A 298 4.04 9.24 -13.35
C ALA A 298 3.98 10.61 -14.04
N LEU A 299 3.09 11.48 -13.60
CA LEU A 299 3.03 12.87 -14.05
C LEU A 299 4.31 13.64 -13.69
N PHE A 300 4.84 13.46 -12.47
CA PHE A 300 6.08 14.10 -12.03
C PHE A 300 7.26 13.71 -12.91
N GLU A 301 7.49 12.42 -13.12
CA GLU A 301 8.59 11.90 -13.93
C GLU A 301 8.51 12.36 -15.39
N LYS A 302 7.28 12.47 -15.93
CA LYS A 302 7.03 12.96 -17.28
C LYS A 302 7.30 14.46 -17.40
N THR A 303 6.83 15.26 -16.44
CA THR A 303 6.94 16.73 -16.47
C THR A 303 8.35 17.21 -16.11
N PHE A 304 9.06 16.48 -15.23
CA PHE A 304 10.38 16.85 -14.73
C PHE A 304 11.43 15.74 -14.95
N PRO A 305 11.75 15.41 -16.21
CA PRO A 305 12.73 14.38 -16.50
C PRO A 305 14.10 14.76 -15.93
N GLY A 306 14.70 13.86 -15.14
CA GLY A 306 16.01 14.04 -14.51
C GLY A 306 15.98 14.58 -13.08
N LEU A 307 14.82 14.99 -12.54
CA LEU A 307 14.68 15.24 -11.11
C LEU A 307 14.44 13.92 -10.36
N THR A 308 15.24 13.67 -9.32
CA THR A 308 15.06 12.50 -8.46
C THR A 308 13.95 12.73 -7.44
N HIS A 309 13.19 11.68 -7.13
CA HIS A 309 12.17 11.70 -6.09
C HIS A 309 12.16 10.36 -5.35
N PRO A 310 11.72 10.33 -4.07
CA PRO A 310 11.79 9.11 -3.26
C PRO A 310 10.62 8.14 -3.55
N PHE A 311 9.68 8.51 -4.42
CA PHE A 311 8.43 7.79 -4.62
C PHE A 311 8.45 6.70 -5.71
N SER A 312 9.60 6.48 -6.38
CA SER A 312 9.72 5.47 -7.45
C SER A 312 9.41 4.05 -6.96
N TYR A 313 9.48 3.79 -5.65
CA TYR A 313 9.06 2.52 -5.04
C TYR A 313 7.64 2.10 -5.44
N TYR A 314 6.72 3.06 -5.62
CA TYR A 314 5.33 2.74 -5.95
C TYR A 314 5.09 2.44 -7.43
N GLN A 315 6.11 2.64 -8.27
CA GLN A 315 6.05 2.35 -9.70
C GLN A 315 6.81 1.10 -10.13
N ILE A 316 7.77 0.64 -9.32
CA ILE A 316 8.54 -0.57 -9.66
C ILE A 316 7.64 -1.81 -9.71
N PRO A 317 7.99 -2.84 -10.52
CA PRO A 317 7.24 -4.08 -10.59
C PRO A 317 7.08 -4.75 -9.22
N MET A 318 5.94 -5.44 -9.02
CA MET A 318 5.59 -6.08 -7.75
C MET A 318 6.69 -7.00 -7.21
N ASP A 319 7.34 -7.78 -8.08
CA ASP A 319 8.45 -8.67 -7.68
C ASP A 319 9.63 -7.90 -7.08
N GLN A 320 9.91 -6.70 -7.60
CA GLN A 320 10.95 -5.81 -7.07
C GLN A 320 10.49 -5.16 -5.76
N GLN A 321 9.20 -4.84 -5.61
CA GLN A 321 8.63 -4.34 -4.36
C GLN A 321 8.77 -5.37 -3.22
N ILE A 322 8.45 -6.64 -3.52
CA ILE A 322 8.61 -7.79 -2.61
C ILE A 322 10.07 -7.91 -2.20
N THR A 323 10.99 -7.91 -3.18
CA THR A 323 12.44 -8.03 -2.92
C THR A 323 12.95 -6.90 -2.03
N ASN A 324 12.55 -5.66 -2.30
CA ASN A 324 12.98 -4.49 -1.56
C ASN A 324 12.50 -4.51 -0.11
N ILE A 325 11.20 -4.78 0.14
CA ILE A 325 10.68 -4.86 1.51
C ILE A 325 11.29 -6.06 2.24
N PHE A 326 11.33 -7.24 1.59
CA PHE A 326 11.88 -8.43 2.21
C PHE A 326 13.33 -8.24 2.63
N THR A 327 14.15 -7.56 1.82
CA THR A 327 15.54 -7.25 2.17
C THR A 327 15.63 -6.48 3.49
N ARG A 328 14.75 -5.49 3.70
CA ARG A 328 14.69 -4.69 4.93
C ARG A 328 14.20 -5.50 6.14
N LEU A 329 13.26 -6.42 5.91
CA LEU A 329 12.70 -7.29 6.94
C LEU A 329 13.53 -8.53 7.25
N SER A 330 14.44 -8.92 6.36
CA SER A 330 15.18 -10.20 6.44
C SER A 330 15.87 -10.40 7.80
N SER A 331 16.50 -9.35 8.33
CA SER A 331 17.14 -9.39 9.65
C SER A 331 16.14 -9.64 10.78
N ALA A 332 14.92 -9.11 10.71
CA ALA A 332 13.88 -9.35 11.71
C ALA A 332 13.38 -10.80 11.62
N PHE A 333 13.14 -11.31 10.41
CA PHE A 333 12.78 -12.71 10.20
C PHE A 333 13.86 -13.68 10.71
N VAL A 334 15.14 -13.40 10.46
CA VAL A 334 16.26 -14.18 11.01
C VAL A 334 16.25 -14.16 12.53
N GLY A 335 15.97 -13.01 13.15
CA GLY A 335 15.83 -12.89 14.60
C GLY A 335 14.68 -13.76 15.14
N MET A 336 13.50 -13.68 14.51
CA MET A 336 12.34 -14.51 14.89
C MET A 336 12.62 -16.01 14.72
N LEU A 337 13.27 -16.41 13.63
CA LEU A 337 13.65 -17.81 13.39
C LEU A 337 14.68 -18.29 14.41
N THR A 338 15.68 -17.47 14.72
CA THR A 338 16.70 -17.81 15.73
C THR A 338 16.05 -18.03 17.10
N LYS A 339 15.13 -17.14 17.49
CA LYS A 339 14.34 -17.27 18.71
C LYS A 339 13.52 -18.57 18.70
N HIS A 340 12.79 -18.83 17.62
CA HIS A 340 11.98 -20.05 17.47
C HIS A 340 12.83 -21.32 17.62
N ILE A 341 13.98 -21.41 16.95
CA ILE A 341 14.88 -22.57 17.06
C ILE A 341 15.38 -22.75 18.51
N SER A 342 15.71 -21.65 19.20
CA SER A 342 16.16 -21.72 20.59
C SER A 342 15.06 -22.13 21.56
N GLU A 343 13.80 -21.80 21.27
CA GLU A 343 12.64 -22.21 22.07
C GLU A 343 12.29 -23.68 21.82
N GLU A 344 12.37 -24.14 20.57
CA GLU A 344 12.11 -25.54 20.21
C GLU A 344 13.22 -26.49 20.70
N PHE A 345 14.48 -26.02 20.71
CA PHE A 345 15.65 -26.81 21.09
C PHE A 345 16.52 -26.06 22.12
N PRO A 346 16.04 -25.86 23.36
CA PRO A 346 16.74 -25.06 24.38
C PRO A 346 18.10 -25.61 24.80
N GLN A 347 18.33 -26.90 24.59
CA GLN A 347 19.60 -27.57 24.87
C GLN A 347 20.65 -27.38 23.78
N ILE A 348 20.30 -26.76 22.65
CA ILE A 348 21.15 -26.63 21.47
C ILE A 348 21.52 -25.16 21.24
N THR A 349 22.80 -24.92 20.98
CA THR A 349 23.28 -23.63 20.46
C THR A 349 23.69 -23.75 18.99
N LEU A 350 23.26 -22.79 18.18
CA LEU A 350 23.62 -22.69 16.77
C LEU A 350 25.05 -22.13 16.62
N ALA A 351 25.90 -22.82 15.85
CA ALA A 351 27.25 -22.34 15.54
C ALA A 351 27.28 -21.22 14.50
N SER A 352 26.23 -21.08 13.69
CA SER A 352 26.07 -20.04 12.68
C SER A 352 24.69 -19.37 12.79
N ARG A 353 24.50 -18.25 12.10
CA ARG A 353 23.18 -17.61 12.02
C ARG A 353 22.33 -18.32 10.97
N PRO A 354 21.04 -18.55 11.24
CA PRO A 354 20.14 -19.06 10.21
C PRO A 354 19.90 -18.00 9.14
N LEU A 355 19.54 -18.46 7.94
CA LEU A 355 19.23 -17.64 6.78
C LEU A 355 17.73 -17.69 6.50
N VAL A 356 17.19 -16.60 5.94
CA VAL A 356 15.80 -16.54 5.49
C VAL A 356 15.77 -16.06 4.05
N GLU A 357 14.99 -16.72 3.21
CA GLU A 357 14.85 -16.44 1.78
C GLU A 357 13.39 -16.53 1.33
N ILE A 358 13.02 -15.87 0.23
CA ILE A 358 11.74 -16.10 -0.46
C ILE A 358 11.99 -17.03 -1.64
N LYS A 359 11.19 -18.09 -1.77
CA LYS A 359 11.20 -18.97 -2.94
C LYS A 359 9.90 -18.91 -3.71
N ARG A 360 10.01 -19.02 -5.03
CA ARG A 360 8.89 -19.14 -5.96
C ARG A 360 8.79 -20.58 -6.46
N ASN A 361 7.60 -21.15 -6.45
CA ASN A 361 7.33 -22.46 -7.06
C ASN A 361 7.00 -22.33 -8.56
N SER A 362 6.88 -23.46 -9.26
CA SER A 362 6.56 -23.50 -10.70
C SER A 362 5.19 -22.88 -11.03
N ALA A 363 4.24 -22.92 -10.09
CA ALA A 363 2.92 -22.30 -10.21
C ALA A 363 2.92 -20.80 -9.89
N GLY A 364 4.09 -20.18 -9.64
CA GLY A 364 4.22 -18.75 -9.34
C GLY A 364 3.95 -18.35 -7.90
N GLY A 365 3.54 -19.28 -7.04
CA GLY A 365 3.35 -19.07 -5.60
C GLY A 365 4.67 -18.84 -4.86
N LEU A 366 4.63 -17.96 -3.87
CA LEU A 366 5.77 -17.53 -3.07
C LEU A 366 5.68 -18.07 -1.64
N ARG A 367 6.83 -18.34 -1.03
CA ARG A 367 6.94 -18.73 0.37
C ARG A 367 8.24 -18.20 0.99
N ILE A 368 8.17 -17.80 2.26
CA ILE A 368 9.36 -17.48 3.06
C ILE A 368 9.88 -18.78 3.69
N ILE A 369 11.17 -19.05 3.48
CA ILE A 369 11.86 -20.24 3.92
C ILE A 369 12.98 -19.85 4.88
N GLY A 370 13.03 -20.50 6.03
CA GLY A 370 14.10 -20.41 7.01
C GLY A 370 15.04 -21.61 6.84
N ARG A 371 16.35 -21.38 6.85
CA ARG A 371 17.36 -22.44 6.69
C ARG A 371 18.45 -22.29 7.72
N TYR A 372 18.82 -23.41 8.32
CA TYR A 372 20.05 -23.56 9.06
C TYR A 372 20.84 -24.70 8.45
N SER A 373 22.16 -24.52 8.32
CA SER A 373 23.09 -25.59 7.95
C SER A 373 24.41 -25.29 8.66
N GLY A 374 24.81 -26.17 9.57
CA GLY A 374 26.02 -25.96 10.35
C GLY A 374 26.12 -26.93 11.50
N ASP A 375 26.96 -26.57 12.46
CA ASP A 375 27.20 -27.41 13.62
C ASP A 375 26.30 -27.00 14.78
N LEU A 376 25.89 -27.95 15.60
CA LEU A 376 25.09 -27.74 16.80
C LEU A 376 25.94 -28.07 18.01
N ILE A 377 25.87 -27.22 19.03
CA ILE A 377 26.57 -27.45 20.30
C ILE A 377 25.52 -27.88 21.33
N LEU A 378 25.66 -29.10 21.83
CA LEU A 378 24.83 -29.67 22.89
C LEU A 378 25.68 -29.75 24.16
N ARG A 379 25.49 -28.83 25.11
CA ARG A 379 26.33 -28.67 26.32
C ARG A 379 27.82 -28.48 25.98
N THR A 380 28.55 -29.57 25.73
CA THR A 380 29.97 -29.62 25.34
C THR A 380 30.23 -30.35 24.02
N ASP A 381 29.25 -31.09 23.50
CA ASP A 381 29.41 -31.95 22.34
C ASP A 381 28.98 -31.23 21.06
N ARG A 382 29.79 -31.32 20.02
CA ARG A 382 29.54 -30.66 18.73
C ARG A 382 29.05 -31.67 17.70
N MET A 383 27.78 -31.57 17.33
CA MET A 383 27.20 -32.32 16.22
C MET A 383 27.44 -31.55 14.92
N LYS A 384 27.99 -32.21 13.90
CA LYS A 384 28.36 -31.57 12.63
C LYS A 384 27.33 -31.84 11.53
N GLY A 385 27.23 -30.88 10.60
CA GLY A 385 26.45 -31.06 9.38
C GLY A 385 24.94 -31.18 9.63
N ILE A 386 24.43 -30.54 10.69
CA ILE A 386 23.00 -30.52 10.96
C ILE A 386 22.33 -29.43 10.13
N PHE A 387 21.17 -29.74 9.58
CA PHE A 387 20.32 -28.77 8.91
C PHE A 387 18.91 -28.73 9.48
N PHE A 388 18.30 -27.56 9.35
CA PHE A 388 16.88 -27.35 9.56
C PHE A 388 16.32 -26.56 8.38
N LEU A 389 15.15 -26.98 7.91
CA LEU A 389 14.36 -26.28 6.92
C LEU A 389 13.02 -25.93 7.55
N TYR A 390 12.71 -24.64 7.57
CA TYR A 390 11.45 -24.10 8.08
C TYR A 390 10.67 -23.41 6.97
N TRP A 391 9.36 -23.49 7.05
CA TRP A 391 8.43 -22.66 6.28
C TRP A 391 7.77 -21.66 7.22
N LEU A 392 7.66 -20.40 6.79
CA LEU A 392 6.83 -19.42 7.50
C LEU A 392 5.41 -19.50 6.95
N VAL A 393 4.45 -19.85 7.81
CA VAL A 393 3.02 -19.92 7.50
C VAL A 393 2.26 -19.25 8.64
N ASP A 394 1.37 -18.31 8.33
CA ASP A 394 0.57 -17.58 9.32
C ASP A 394 1.39 -17.01 10.49
N ASN A 395 2.55 -16.42 10.15
CA ASN A 395 3.52 -15.85 11.10
C ASN A 395 4.15 -16.87 12.07
N GLN A 396 4.06 -18.17 11.78
CA GLN A 396 4.66 -19.26 12.54
C GLN A 396 5.70 -20.00 11.70
N TRP A 397 6.84 -20.31 12.32
CA TRP A 397 7.86 -21.15 11.72
C TRP A 397 7.49 -22.61 11.92
N LEU A 398 7.43 -23.35 10.81
CA LEU A 398 7.08 -24.76 10.79
C LEU A 398 8.27 -25.57 10.29
N LEU A 399 8.77 -26.50 11.10
CA LEU A 399 9.85 -27.40 10.70
C LEU A 399 9.33 -28.40 9.65
N VAL A 400 9.98 -28.44 8.48
CA VAL A 400 9.56 -29.25 7.34
C VAL A 400 10.64 -30.18 6.80
N ASP A 401 11.89 -29.98 7.21
CA ASP A 401 12.97 -30.94 6.96
C ASP A 401 14.10 -30.77 7.98
N THR A 402 14.77 -31.86 8.34
CA THR A 402 15.95 -31.86 9.21
C THR A 402 16.69 -33.18 9.13
N ASN A 403 17.95 -33.23 9.55
CA ASN A 403 18.68 -34.47 9.82
C ASN A 403 19.05 -34.68 11.30
N LEU A 404 18.38 -33.98 12.22
CA LEU A 404 18.68 -34.06 13.65
C LEU A 404 18.44 -35.46 14.24
N THR A 405 17.22 -36.00 14.11
CA THR A 405 16.88 -37.37 14.50
C THR A 405 15.84 -37.95 13.54
N THR A 406 15.74 -39.29 13.47
CA THR A 406 14.75 -39.97 12.63
C THR A 406 13.30 -39.61 12.99
N ASP A 407 12.98 -39.43 14.28
CA ASP A 407 11.63 -39.04 14.68
C ASP A 407 11.31 -37.60 14.28
N ARG A 408 12.28 -36.70 14.39
CA ARG A 408 12.12 -35.31 13.91
C ARG A 408 12.01 -35.23 12.40
N GLN A 409 12.74 -36.06 11.66
CA GLN A 409 12.56 -36.23 10.22
C GLN A 409 11.13 -36.62 9.85
N ARG A 410 10.57 -37.63 10.52
CA ARG A 410 9.18 -38.08 10.28
C ARG A 410 8.16 -36.99 10.59
N PHE A 411 8.32 -36.31 11.72
CA PHE A 411 7.49 -35.16 12.09
C PHE A 411 7.56 -34.07 11.03
N ALA A 412 8.77 -33.66 10.63
CA ALA A 412 8.99 -32.61 9.66
C ALA A 412 8.40 -32.97 8.28
N ALA A 413 8.55 -34.22 7.83
CA ALA A 413 7.94 -34.70 6.59
C ALA A 413 6.40 -34.67 6.62
N ALA A 414 5.79 -35.00 7.76
CA ALA A 414 4.33 -34.89 7.94
C ALA A 414 3.87 -33.43 7.87
N THR A 415 4.57 -32.51 8.55
CA THR A 415 4.33 -31.07 8.48
C THR A 415 4.48 -30.56 7.05
N ARG A 416 5.55 -30.95 6.35
CA ARG A 416 5.78 -30.59 4.95
C ARG A 416 4.58 -30.97 4.09
N LYS A 417 4.13 -32.23 4.18
CA LYS A 417 2.97 -32.72 3.42
C LYS A 417 1.69 -31.94 3.73
N LYS A 418 1.46 -31.57 5.00
CA LYS A 418 0.28 -30.81 5.43
C LYS A 418 0.23 -29.40 4.84
N TYR A 419 1.38 -28.72 4.76
CA TYR A 419 1.45 -27.31 4.37
C TYR A 419 2.03 -27.08 2.97
N GLU A 420 2.29 -28.13 2.18
CA GLU A 420 2.97 -28.01 0.89
C GLU A 420 2.22 -27.11 -0.10
N SER A 421 0.88 -27.18 -0.10
CA SER A 421 0.01 -26.35 -0.93
C SER A 421 -0.14 -24.90 -0.46
N VAL A 422 0.28 -24.58 0.78
CA VAL A 422 0.08 -23.24 1.38
C VAL A 422 1.15 -22.28 0.89
N VAL A 423 0.88 -21.62 -0.23
CA VAL A 423 1.76 -20.60 -0.83
C VAL A 423 1.00 -19.29 -1.00
N LEU A 424 1.72 -18.17 -0.90
CA LEU A 424 1.16 -16.85 -1.11
C LEU A 424 1.29 -16.46 -2.57
N GLN A 425 0.22 -15.96 -3.19
CA GLN A 425 0.33 -15.28 -4.47
C GLN A 425 1.16 -13.99 -4.31
N PRO A 426 1.78 -13.45 -5.38
CA PRO A 426 2.62 -12.24 -5.28
C PRO A 426 1.98 -11.06 -4.55
N GLY A 427 0.71 -10.76 -4.83
CA GLY A 427 -0.02 -9.70 -4.14
C GLY A 427 -0.23 -9.97 -2.64
N GLN A 428 -0.51 -11.23 -2.28
CA GLN A 428 -0.65 -11.64 -0.87
C GLN A 428 0.69 -11.57 -0.13
N MET A 429 1.79 -11.98 -0.78
CA MET A 429 3.14 -11.88 -0.22
C MET A 429 3.53 -10.42 0.02
N LEU A 430 3.28 -9.54 -0.95
CA LEU A 430 3.55 -8.12 -0.80
C LEU A 430 2.74 -7.53 0.36
N SER A 431 1.43 -7.80 0.42
CA SER A 431 0.57 -7.33 1.51
C SER A 431 1.01 -7.84 2.87
N PHE A 432 1.45 -9.10 2.97
CA PHE A 432 1.99 -9.67 4.20
C PHE A 432 3.25 -8.93 4.63
N LEU A 433 4.22 -8.74 3.72
CA LEU A 433 5.47 -8.04 4.00
C LEU A 433 5.25 -6.58 4.38
N GLU A 434 4.35 -5.87 3.70
CA GLU A 434 3.98 -4.51 4.08
C GLU A 434 3.37 -4.45 5.48
N GLY A 435 2.51 -5.40 5.83
CA GLY A 435 1.94 -5.51 7.18
C GLY A 435 3.02 -5.69 8.24
N GLN A 436 3.97 -6.61 8.01
CA GLN A 436 5.12 -6.82 8.88
C GLN A 436 6.00 -5.57 9.00
N PHE A 437 6.24 -4.88 7.88
CA PHE A 437 7.00 -3.63 7.86
C PHE A 437 6.35 -2.55 8.71
N ARG A 438 5.03 -2.34 8.58
CA ARG A 438 4.31 -1.32 9.35
C ARG A 438 4.25 -1.65 10.85
N GLN A 439 4.21 -2.92 11.21
CA GLN A 439 4.28 -3.34 12.62
C GLN A 439 5.64 -2.99 13.25
N LEU A 440 6.72 -3.18 12.50
CA LEU A 440 8.08 -2.91 12.99
C LEU A 440 8.46 -1.43 12.89
N TYR A 441 7.97 -0.73 11.86
CA TYR A 441 8.32 0.65 11.53
C TYR A 441 7.06 1.50 11.32
N PRO A 442 6.25 1.74 12.36
CA PRO A 442 4.94 2.38 12.22
C PRO A 442 4.98 3.82 11.68
N ASN A 443 6.13 4.49 11.84
CA ASN A 443 6.31 5.89 11.42
C ASN A 443 7.06 6.04 10.10
N GLN A 444 7.50 4.93 9.47
CA GLN A 444 8.27 4.99 8.23
C GLN A 444 7.42 4.64 7.01
N GLY A 445 7.60 5.41 5.94
CA GLY A 445 6.99 5.08 4.65
C GLY A 445 7.65 3.86 3.99
N LEU A 446 6.88 3.07 3.23
CA LEU A 446 7.42 1.91 2.48
C LEU A 446 8.56 2.27 1.51
N HIS A 447 8.63 3.54 1.12
CA HIS A 447 9.65 4.08 0.21
C HIS A 447 10.90 4.61 0.94
N GLU A 448 10.83 4.86 2.25
CA GLU A 448 11.94 5.40 3.02
C GLU A 448 12.99 4.31 3.30
N LEU A 449 14.27 4.66 3.19
CA LEU A 449 15.37 3.74 3.53
C LEU A 449 15.40 3.56 5.04
N VAL A 450 15.28 2.33 5.52
CA VAL A 450 15.42 2.00 6.95
C VAL A 450 16.90 2.21 7.32
N SER A 451 17.19 3.22 8.14
CA SER A 451 18.50 3.36 8.76
C SER A 451 18.64 2.33 9.88
N ALA A 452 19.82 1.73 10.02
CA ALA A 452 20.08 0.71 11.05
C ALA A 452 19.92 1.21 12.51
N GLY A 453 19.73 2.53 12.71
CA GLY A 453 19.54 3.17 14.01
C GLY A 453 18.08 3.41 14.44
N ASP A 454 17.08 3.10 13.61
CA ASP A 454 15.65 3.35 13.91
C ASP A 454 14.95 2.16 14.62
N ARG A 455 15.70 1.33 15.35
CA ARG A 455 15.19 0.15 16.08
C ARG A 455 14.89 0.43 17.54
#